data_AF-A0A6V8P2M2-F1
#
_entry.id   AF-A0A6V8P2M2-F1
#
_cell.length_a   1.000
_cell.length_b   1.000
_cell.length_c   1.000
_cell.angle_alpha   90.00
_cell.angle_beta   90.00
_cell.angle_gamma   90.00
#
_symmetry.space_group_name_H-M   'P 1'
#
loop_
_entity.id
_entity.type
_entity.pdbx_description
1 polymer ?
#
loop_
_entity_poly.entity_id
_entity_poly.type
_entity_poly.pdbx_seq_one_letter_code
_entity_poly.pdbx_strand_id
1 'polypeptide(L)'
;MDIHSHIAGSKVNIGRKIRPEDHRRDPVPRSQVTRSGVGYTVGTTFVNAYRYARLGYTTVMEAAVPPLKARHTHEELMDTPLIDKGCLILMGNNNFILRHIGSGDYDKIRNFVSWLLHACKGYGIKAVNPGGIENWKWGKNVAGLDDLVMGYGVTPRQIITTLIRVNEELGLPHPLHLHCNNLGLPGNYQTTLETMKVAGQSRLHLTHLQFHSYGGESMRNLSSQARSWQNTSTNM
;
A
#
# COMPACT_ATOMS: atom_id res chain seq x y z
N MET A 1 2.63 -17.03 5.24
CA MET A 1 3.07 -15.85 4.44
C MET A 1 2.24 -14.65 4.87
N ASP A 2 2.88 -13.52 5.13
CA ASP A 2 2.22 -12.23 5.37
C ASP A 2 2.36 -11.36 4.10
N ILE A 3 1.23 -11.05 3.48
CA ILE A 3 1.14 -10.38 2.18
C ILE A 3 1.05 -8.86 2.29
N HIS A 4 0.88 -8.32 3.49
CA HIS A 4 0.83 -6.88 3.71
C HIS A 4 1.25 -6.53 5.14
N SER A 5 2.47 -6.04 5.28
CA SER A 5 2.93 -5.45 6.54
C SER A 5 3.78 -4.20 6.32
N HIS A 6 3.93 -3.42 7.38
CA HIS A 6 4.83 -2.28 7.43
C HIS A 6 5.98 -2.59 8.37
N ILE A 7 7.01 -3.26 7.83
CA ILE A 7 8.16 -3.76 8.59
C ILE A 7 9.44 -2.98 8.33
N ALA A 8 9.53 -2.27 7.20
CA ALA A 8 10.76 -1.63 6.75
C ALA A 8 10.56 -0.28 6.04
N GLY A 9 11.54 0.60 6.22
CA GLY A 9 11.71 1.84 5.47
C GLY A 9 11.33 3.11 6.23
N SER A 10 11.40 4.26 5.52
CA SER A 10 11.39 5.58 6.14
C SER A 10 10.19 5.84 7.05
N LYS A 11 8.97 5.46 6.64
CA LYS A 11 7.76 5.64 7.46
C LYS A 11 7.78 4.80 8.74
N VAL A 12 8.27 3.55 8.66
CA VAL A 12 8.33 2.64 9.80
C VAL A 12 9.35 3.15 10.81
N ASN A 13 10.53 3.57 10.31
CA ASN A 13 11.58 4.09 11.17
C ASN A 13 11.22 5.42 11.83
N ILE A 14 10.48 6.30 11.16
CA ILE A 14 9.93 7.50 11.79
C ILE A 14 8.97 7.10 12.92
N GLY A 15 8.10 6.11 12.70
CA GLY A 15 7.23 5.55 13.73
C GLY A 15 7.97 5.05 14.96
N ARG A 16 9.10 4.34 14.78
CA ARG A 16 10.00 3.95 15.87
C ARG A 16 10.55 5.18 16.61
N LYS A 17 11.10 6.15 15.86
CA LYS A 17 11.78 7.34 16.44
C LYS A 17 10.84 8.20 17.28
N ILE A 18 9.60 8.38 16.87
CA ILE A 18 8.64 9.26 17.56
C ILE A 18 7.91 8.57 18.72
N ARG A 19 8.18 7.28 18.99
CA ARG A 19 7.46 6.48 20.01
C ARG A 19 8.37 5.84 21.06
N PRO A 20 9.22 6.62 21.77
CA PRO A 20 10.09 6.07 22.82
C PRO A 20 9.32 5.44 23.99
N GLU A 21 8.06 5.82 24.22
CA GLU A 21 7.16 5.20 25.18
C GLU A 21 6.78 3.75 24.81
N ASP A 22 6.62 3.44 23.53
CA ASP A 22 6.39 2.08 23.04
C ASP A 22 7.63 1.21 23.30
N HIS A 23 8.81 1.76 23.03
CA HIS A 23 10.09 1.08 23.25
C HIS A 23 10.39 0.80 24.72
N ARG A 24 10.08 1.74 25.63
CA ARG A 24 10.31 1.58 27.08
C ARG A 24 9.46 0.47 27.70
N ARG A 25 8.29 0.18 27.13
CA ARG A 25 7.35 -0.82 27.65
C ARG A 25 7.66 -2.24 27.18
N ASP A 26 8.47 -2.39 26.15
CA ASP A 26 8.78 -3.68 25.54
C ASP A 26 10.24 -3.79 25.10
N PRO A 27 11.18 -3.81 26.06
CA PRO A 27 12.59 -4.06 25.78
C PRO A 27 12.84 -5.56 25.52
N VAL A 28 13.61 -5.87 24.49
CA VAL A 28 14.05 -7.23 24.18
C VAL A 28 15.56 -7.32 24.39
N PRO A 29 16.04 -8.01 25.45
CA PRO A 29 17.46 -8.12 25.71
C PRO A 29 18.17 -8.95 24.65
N ARG A 30 19.46 -8.69 24.47
CA ARG A 30 20.35 -9.51 23.63
C ARG A 30 20.44 -10.92 24.23
N SER A 31 20.47 -11.95 23.40
CA SER A 31 20.80 -13.32 23.82
C SER A 31 22.12 -13.79 23.19
N GLN A 32 22.49 -15.05 23.42
CA GLN A 32 23.66 -15.66 22.75
C GLN A 32 23.50 -15.68 21.22
N VAL A 33 22.27 -15.79 20.71
CA VAL A 33 21.99 -16.01 19.27
C VAL A 33 21.14 -14.90 18.63
N THR A 34 20.59 -13.96 19.42
CA THR A 34 19.76 -12.85 18.92
C THR A 34 20.30 -11.49 19.33
N ARG A 35 20.11 -10.48 18.46
CA ARG A 35 20.36 -9.07 18.80
C ARG A 35 19.31 -8.57 19.79
N SER A 36 19.66 -7.54 20.56
CA SER A 36 18.70 -6.78 21.36
C SER A 36 17.82 -5.91 20.45
N GLY A 37 16.72 -5.41 21.02
CA GLY A 37 15.88 -4.43 20.38
C GLY A 37 14.76 -3.96 21.30
N VAL A 38 13.81 -3.24 20.75
CA VAL A 38 12.69 -2.65 21.48
C VAL A 38 11.45 -2.57 20.61
N GLY A 39 10.30 -2.33 21.24
CA GLY A 39 9.07 -1.86 20.62
C GLY A 39 8.00 -2.94 20.52
N TYR A 40 6.81 -2.60 21.00
CA TYR A 40 5.62 -3.47 21.03
C TYR A 40 4.84 -3.36 19.73
N THR A 41 4.47 -2.13 19.35
CA THR A 41 3.67 -1.89 18.14
C THR A 41 4.51 -1.66 16.90
N VAL A 42 5.66 -0.97 17.02
CA VAL A 42 6.59 -0.75 15.90
C VAL A 42 7.98 -1.18 16.35
N GLY A 43 8.21 -2.49 16.37
CA GLY A 43 9.47 -3.07 16.83
C GLY A 43 10.65 -2.76 15.92
N THR A 44 11.85 -2.81 16.48
CA THR A 44 13.12 -2.82 15.72
C THR A 44 13.18 -3.99 14.73
N THR A 45 13.97 -3.86 13.67
CA THR A 45 14.08 -4.82 12.55
C THR A 45 14.31 -6.26 13.01
N PHE A 46 15.31 -6.50 13.85
CA PHE A 46 15.62 -7.82 14.42
C PHE A 46 14.45 -8.39 15.23
N VAL A 47 13.84 -7.58 16.10
CA VAL A 47 12.73 -8.01 16.97
C VAL A 47 11.51 -8.41 16.14
N ASN A 48 11.18 -7.64 15.10
CA ASN A 48 10.07 -7.96 14.20
C ASN A 48 10.28 -9.32 13.52
N ALA A 49 11.48 -9.57 12.98
CA ALA A 49 11.84 -10.85 12.38
C ALA A 49 11.67 -12.02 13.35
N TYR A 50 12.18 -11.91 14.57
CA TYR A 50 12.07 -12.98 15.56
C TYR A 50 10.61 -13.26 15.94
N ARG A 51 9.78 -12.22 16.02
CA ARG A 51 8.35 -12.37 16.33
C ARG A 51 7.58 -13.06 15.20
N TYR A 52 7.85 -12.69 13.94
CA TYR A 52 7.29 -13.42 12.79
C TYR A 52 7.71 -14.89 12.80
N ALA A 53 9.00 -15.18 12.99
CA ALA A 53 9.51 -16.54 13.01
C ALA A 53 8.87 -17.39 14.13
N ARG A 54 8.66 -16.83 15.32
CA ARG A 54 7.98 -17.52 16.44
C ARG A 54 6.52 -17.89 16.15
N LEU A 55 5.86 -17.13 15.27
CA LEU A 55 4.51 -17.42 14.79
C LEU A 55 4.49 -18.39 13.61
N GLY A 56 5.66 -18.88 13.15
CA GLY A 56 5.77 -19.76 11.99
C GLY A 56 5.69 -19.04 10.65
N TYR A 57 5.76 -17.71 10.61
CA TYR A 57 5.82 -16.96 9.36
C TYR A 57 7.23 -17.02 8.77
N THR A 58 7.31 -17.38 7.50
CA THR A 58 8.57 -17.51 6.75
C THR A 58 8.73 -16.49 5.64
N THR A 59 7.70 -15.73 5.28
CA THR A 59 7.75 -14.72 4.21
C THR A 59 6.85 -13.54 4.58
N VAL A 60 7.36 -12.31 4.40
CA VAL A 60 6.62 -11.06 4.69
C VAL A 60 6.87 -10.00 3.60
N MET A 61 5.81 -9.33 3.16
CA MET A 61 5.89 -8.28 2.15
C MET A 61 5.77 -6.87 2.77
N GLU A 62 6.80 -6.03 2.57
CA GLU A 62 6.71 -4.60 2.88
C GLU A 62 5.78 -3.90 1.90
N ALA A 63 4.65 -3.42 2.41
CA ALA A 63 3.51 -3.09 1.61
C ALA A 63 3.55 -1.70 0.94
N ALA A 64 4.47 -0.81 1.32
CA ALA A 64 4.52 0.54 0.76
C ALA A 64 5.93 1.16 0.80
N VAL A 65 6.63 1.08 -0.33
CA VAL A 65 7.96 1.66 -0.51
C VAL A 65 7.91 2.88 -1.44
N PRO A 66 8.26 4.08 -0.95
CA PRO A 66 8.51 5.23 -1.81
C PRO A 66 9.74 4.95 -2.67
N PRO A 67 9.70 5.12 -4.01
CA PRO A 67 10.83 4.81 -4.89
C PRO A 67 12.16 5.43 -4.45
N LEU A 68 12.15 6.72 -4.07
CA LEU A 68 13.34 7.44 -3.65
C LEU A 68 13.95 6.92 -2.33
N LYS A 69 13.15 6.22 -1.51
CA LYS A 69 13.57 5.65 -0.22
C LYS A 69 13.74 4.12 -0.28
N ALA A 70 13.74 3.53 -1.49
CA ALA A 70 13.94 2.09 -1.66
C ALA A 70 15.23 1.59 -1.00
N ARG A 71 16.34 2.35 -1.09
CA ARG A 71 17.60 2.00 -0.41
C ARG A 71 17.42 1.80 1.11
N HIS A 72 16.77 2.74 1.79
CA HIS A 72 16.51 2.63 3.23
C HIS A 72 15.61 1.42 3.55
N THR A 73 14.59 1.15 2.73
CA THR A 73 13.81 -0.08 2.91
C THR A 73 14.69 -1.33 2.79
N HIS A 74 15.54 -1.43 1.76
CA HIS A 74 16.42 -2.60 1.58
C HIS A 74 17.45 -2.76 2.71
N GLU A 75 18.01 -1.67 3.22
CA GLU A 75 18.88 -1.69 4.40
C GLU A 75 18.16 -2.28 5.63
N GLU A 76 16.91 -1.86 5.89
CA GLU A 76 16.13 -2.42 7.00
C GLU A 76 15.69 -3.87 6.76
N LEU A 77 15.37 -4.24 5.51
CA LEU A 77 15.05 -5.62 5.15
C LEU A 77 16.27 -6.54 5.33
N MET A 78 17.49 -6.06 5.04
CA MET A 78 18.72 -6.80 5.31
C MET A 78 18.87 -7.13 6.81
N ASP A 79 18.51 -6.19 7.69
CA ASP A 79 18.52 -6.36 9.14
C ASP A 79 17.27 -7.06 9.71
N THR A 80 16.45 -7.67 8.85
CA THR A 80 15.26 -8.44 9.24
C THR A 80 15.50 -9.93 8.94
N PRO A 81 16.18 -10.69 9.83
CA PRO A 81 16.62 -12.06 9.56
C PRO A 81 15.47 -13.10 9.51
N LEU A 82 15.81 -14.36 9.21
CA LEU A 82 14.96 -15.56 9.28
C LEU A 82 13.81 -15.67 8.27
N ILE A 83 13.22 -14.56 7.84
CA ILE A 83 12.09 -14.55 6.91
C ILE A 83 12.51 -14.12 5.50
N ASP A 84 11.90 -14.69 4.46
CA ASP A 84 11.95 -14.15 3.11
C ASP A 84 11.17 -12.83 3.03
N LYS A 85 11.63 -11.93 2.16
CA LYS A 85 11.15 -10.54 2.13
C LYS A 85 10.97 -10.07 0.70
N GLY A 86 9.93 -9.28 0.49
CA GLY A 86 9.74 -8.52 -0.75
C GLY A 86 9.12 -7.16 -0.44
N CYS A 87 9.02 -6.29 -1.43
CA CYS A 87 8.44 -4.97 -1.22
C CYS A 87 7.64 -4.46 -2.42
N LEU A 88 6.61 -3.66 -2.16
CA LEU A 88 5.73 -3.10 -3.18
C LEU A 88 5.98 -1.60 -3.35
N ILE A 89 6.10 -1.16 -4.59
CA ILE A 89 6.53 0.20 -4.93
C ILE A 89 5.32 1.11 -5.13
N LEU A 90 5.32 2.26 -4.47
CA LEU A 90 4.24 3.25 -4.54
C LEU A 90 4.22 3.97 -5.89
N MET A 91 3.11 3.84 -6.62
CA MET A 91 2.94 4.40 -7.98
C MET A 91 1.65 5.21 -8.18
N GLY A 92 0.63 5.06 -7.34
CA GLY A 92 -0.68 5.72 -7.50
C GLY A 92 -0.70 7.25 -7.44
N ASN A 93 0.42 7.87 -7.09
CA ASN A 93 0.60 9.33 -7.05
C ASN A 93 1.94 9.75 -7.69
N ASN A 94 2.52 8.90 -8.54
CA ASN A 94 3.80 9.19 -9.18
C ASN A 94 3.61 10.22 -10.31
N ASN A 95 4.32 11.34 -10.22
CA ASN A 95 4.14 12.50 -11.09
C ASN A 95 4.42 12.18 -12.58
N PHE A 96 5.36 11.28 -12.86
CA PHE A 96 5.63 10.82 -14.23
C PHE A 96 4.42 10.05 -14.79
N ILE A 97 3.87 9.13 -14.00
CA ILE A 97 2.69 8.34 -14.38
C ILE A 97 1.49 9.26 -14.59
N LEU A 98 1.19 10.15 -13.63
CA LEU A 98 0.06 11.08 -13.71
C LEU A 98 0.10 11.96 -14.97
N ARG A 99 1.29 12.49 -15.30
CA ARG A 99 1.48 13.32 -16.51
C ARG A 99 1.19 12.55 -17.79
N HIS A 100 1.68 11.31 -17.89
CA HIS A 100 1.54 10.52 -19.10
C HIS A 100 0.16 9.87 -19.25
N ILE A 101 -0.59 9.71 -18.16
CA ILE A 101 -2.02 9.40 -18.24
C ILE A 101 -2.75 10.55 -18.94
N GLY A 102 -2.47 11.80 -18.54
CA GLY A 102 -3.09 12.99 -19.13
C GLY A 102 -2.77 13.18 -20.62
N SER A 103 -1.58 12.75 -21.09
CA SER A 103 -1.19 12.81 -22.51
C SER A 103 -1.53 11.57 -23.34
N GLY A 104 -2.08 10.50 -22.73
CA GLY A 104 -2.40 9.25 -23.43
C GLY A 104 -1.17 8.39 -23.82
N ASP A 105 0.00 8.68 -23.26
CA ASP A 105 1.28 8.03 -23.60
C ASP A 105 1.48 6.69 -22.84
N TYR A 106 0.61 5.71 -23.10
CA TYR A 106 0.60 4.44 -22.36
C TYR A 106 1.91 3.65 -22.42
N ASP A 107 2.60 3.62 -23.56
CA ASP A 107 3.89 2.92 -23.70
C ASP A 107 4.97 3.49 -22.78
N LYS A 108 4.99 4.81 -22.60
CA LYS A 108 5.93 5.46 -21.67
C LYS A 108 5.63 5.06 -20.23
N ILE A 109 4.35 4.95 -19.86
CA ILE A 109 3.95 4.50 -18.52
C ILE A 109 4.42 3.06 -18.29
N ARG A 110 4.13 2.15 -19.23
CA ARG A 110 4.55 0.75 -19.14
C ARG A 110 6.07 0.60 -18.98
N ASN A 111 6.83 1.27 -19.84
CA ASN A 111 8.30 1.24 -19.80
C ASN A 111 8.85 1.84 -18.50
N PHE A 112 8.24 2.94 -18.02
CA PHE A 112 8.62 3.56 -16.76
C PHE A 112 8.31 2.66 -15.56
N VAL A 113 7.17 1.99 -15.53
CA VAL A 113 6.82 1.06 -14.45
C VAL A 113 7.81 -0.11 -14.40
N SER A 114 8.15 -0.70 -15.55
CA SER A 114 9.16 -1.76 -15.64
C SER A 114 10.53 -1.29 -15.12
N TRP A 115 10.99 -0.12 -15.58
CA TRP A 115 12.22 0.49 -15.08
C TRP A 115 12.17 0.76 -13.57
N LEU A 116 11.07 1.31 -13.06
CA LEU A 116 10.93 1.71 -11.67
C LEU A 116 10.98 0.50 -10.73
N LEU A 117 10.32 -0.60 -11.10
CA LEU A 117 10.39 -1.87 -10.36
C LEU A 117 11.83 -2.40 -10.33
N HIS A 118 12.50 -2.44 -11.48
CA HIS A 118 13.88 -2.90 -11.57
C HIS A 118 14.86 -2.01 -10.77
N ALA A 119 14.71 -0.69 -10.86
CA ALA A 119 15.55 0.28 -10.18
C ALA A 119 15.37 0.25 -8.66
N CYS A 120 14.13 0.04 -8.19
CA CYS A 120 13.83 -0.07 -6.76
C CYS A 120 13.99 -1.49 -6.20
N LYS A 121 14.29 -2.48 -7.04
CA LYS A 121 14.23 -3.92 -6.70
C LYS A 121 12.89 -4.29 -6.02
N GLY A 122 11.81 -3.77 -6.60
CA GLY A 122 10.44 -3.98 -6.13
C GLY A 122 9.80 -5.22 -6.75
N TYR A 123 8.94 -5.88 -5.99
CA TYR A 123 8.23 -7.10 -6.41
C TYR A 123 6.95 -6.80 -7.20
N GLY A 124 6.30 -5.67 -6.93
CA GLY A 124 5.02 -5.33 -7.56
C GLY A 124 4.57 -3.90 -7.32
N ILE A 125 3.43 -3.56 -7.92
CA ILE A 125 2.86 -2.22 -7.91
C ILE A 125 1.94 -2.05 -6.68
N LYS A 126 2.16 -0.97 -5.93
CA LYS A 126 1.23 -0.49 -4.89
C LYS A 126 0.66 0.88 -5.26
N ALA A 127 -0.64 1.03 -5.11
CA ALA A 127 -1.31 2.31 -5.15
C ALA A 127 -2.03 2.57 -3.81
N VAL A 128 -1.82 3.77 -3.25
CA VAL A 128 -2.43 4.21 -1.99
C VAL A 128 -3.12 5.53 -2.24
N ASN A 129 -4.43 5.58 -2.01
CA ASN A 129 -5.27 6.76 -2.26
C ASN A 129 -4.90 7.42 -3.61
N PRO A 130 -5.10 6.72 -4.75
CA PRO A 130 -4.67 7.20 -6.06
C PRO A 130 -5.15 8.63 -6.31
N GLY A 131 -4.24 9.52 -6.70
CA GLY A 131 -4.51 10.95 -6.90
C GLY A 131 -4.69 11.79 -5.62
N GLY A 132 -5.21 11.22 -4.54
CA GLY A 132 -5.49 11.96 -3.31
C GLY A 132 -4.25 12.44 -2.56
N ILE A 133 -3.16 11.67 -2.59
CA ILE A 133 -1.89 12.08 -1.95
C ILE A 133 -1.22 13.22 -2.74
N GLU A 134 -1.42 13.29 -4.05
CA GLU A 134 -0.98 14.45 -4.84
C GLU A 134 -1.76 15.71 -4.44
N ASN A 135 -3.10 15.61 -4.30
CA ASN A 135 -3.92 16.72 -3.82
C ASN A 135 -3.57 17.14 -2.38
N TRP A 136 -3.15 16.19 -1.54
CA TRP A 136 -2.72 16.46 -0.15
C TRP A 136 -1.54 17.44 -0.06
N LYS A 137 -0.65 17.46 -1.06
CA LYS A 137 0.46 18.42 -1.10
C LYS A 137 0.00 19.89 -1.10
N TRP A 138 -1.26 20.11 -1.45
CA TRP A 138 -1.92 21.42 -1.50
C TRP A 138 -3.02 21.56 -0.45
N GLY A 139 -3.03 20.70 0.58
CA GLY A 139 -4.01 20.74 1.67
C GLY A 139 -5.41 20.26 1.27
N LYS A 140 -5.56 19.52 0.17
CA LYS A 140 -6.85 18.96 -0.28
C LYS A 140 -6.79 17.43 -0.39
N ASN A 141 -7.88 16.82 -0.82
CA ASN A 141 -7.93 15.40 -1.17
C ASN A 141 -8.86 15.22 -2.39
N VAL A 142 -8.95 14.00 -2.92
CA VAL A 142 -10.08 13.57 -3.76
C VAL A 142 -11.15 12.99 -2.84
N ALA A 143 -12.42 13.29 -3.11
CA ALA A 143 -13.60 12.78 -2.45
C ALA A 143 -14.23 11.59 -3.20
N GLY A 144 -13.94 11.42 -4.49
CA GLY A 144 -14.44 10.31 -5.30
C GLY A 144 -13.45 9.86 -6.38
N LEU A 145 -13.83 8.83 -7.15
CA LEU A 145 -12.98 8.28 -8.21
C LEU A 145 -12.88 9.16 -9.46
N ASP A 146 -13.78 10.13 -9.60
CA ASP A 146 -13.91 10.99 -10.78
C ASP A 146 -13.47 12.44 -10.50
N ASP A 147 -12.97 12.71 -9.29
CA ASP A 147 -12.40 14.00 -8.94
C ASP A 147 -11.05 14.22 -9.61
N LEU A 148 -10.77 15.48 -9.95
CA LEU A 148 -9.52 15.85 -10.60
C LEU A 148 -8.35 15.87 -9.62
N VAL A 149 -7.24 15.28 -10.07
CA VAL A 149 -5.93 15.46 -9.48
C VAL A 149 -5.34 16.79 -9.93
N MET A 150 -5.08 17.67 -8.97
CA MET A 150 -4.64 19.03 -9.21
C MET A 150 -3.30 19.05 -9.96
N GLY A 151 -3.24 19.86 -11.03
CA GLY A 151 -2.06 20.01 -11.87
C GLY A 151 -1.88 18.92 -12.94
N TYR A 152 -2.69 17.87 -12.96
CA TYR A 152 -2.58 16.77 -13.93
C TYR A 152 -3.83 16.55 -14.78
N GLY A 153 -5.01 16.96 -14.29
CA GLY A 153 -6.26 16.81 -15.05
C GLY A 153 -6.71 15.36 -15.23
N VAL A 154 -6.21 14.44 -14.40
CA VAL A 154 -6.55 13.01 -14.40
C VAL A 154 -7.39 12.66 -13.16
N THR A 155 -8.05 11.52 -13.17
CA THR A 155 -8.88 11.04 -12.05
C THR A 155 -8.34 9.77 -11.40
N PRO A 156 -8.67 9.48 -10.13
CA PRO A 156 -8.33 8.19 -9.50
C PRO A 156 -8.77 6.98 -10.34
N ARG A 157 -9.93 7.05 -11.00
CA ARG A 157 -10.41 6.02 -11.94
C ARG A 157 -9.39 5.75 -13.04
N GLN A 158 -8.93 6.79 -13.74
CA GLN A 158 -7.94 6.66 -14.80
C GLN A 158 -6.61 6.10 -14.28
N ILE A 159 -6.19 6.50 -13.08
CA ILE A 159 -4.97 5.99 -12.44
C ILE A 159 -5.09 4.50 -12.16
N ILE A 160 -6.20 4.06 -11.56
CA ILE A 160 -6.44 2.65 -11.22
C ILE A 160 -6.51 1.82 -12.51
N THR A 161 -7.32 2.21 -13.49
CA THR A 161 -7.43 1.51 -14.78
C THR A 161 -6.07 1.36 -15.47
N THR A 162 -5.28 2.45 -15.50
CA THR A 162 -3.97 2.43 -16.14
C THR A 162 -2.99 1.50 -15.43
N LEU A 163 -2.93 1.54 -14.10
CA LEU A 163 -2.02 0.69 -13.35
C LEU A 163 -2.42 -0.79 -13.40
N ILE A 164 -3.71 -1.11 -13.44
CA ILE A 164 -4.20 -2.48 -13.68
C ILE A 164 -3.74 -2.95 -15.06
N ARG A 165 -4.00 -2.17 -16.11
CA ARG A 165 -3.60 -2.50 -17.48
C ARG A 165 -2.09 -2.77 -17.58
N VAL A 166 -1.27 -1.87 -17.06
CA VAL A 166 0.19 -2.01 -17.07
C VAL A 166 0.65 -3.24 -16.27
N ASN A 167 -0.01 -3.54 -15.15
CA ASN A 167 0.30 -4.73 -14.35
C ASN A 167 0.11 -6.02 -15.16
N GLU A 168 -1.00 -6.13 -15.89
CA GLU A 168 -1.32 -7.30 -16.71
C GLU A 168 -0.44 -7.39 -17.97
N GLU A 169 -0.21 -6.27 -18.66
CA GLU A 169 0.67 -6.23 -19.84
C GLU A 169 2.13 -6.60 -19.54
N LEU A 170 2.62 -6.25 -18.34
CA LEU A 170 3.94 -6.65 -17.87
C LEU A 170 3.99 -8.08 -17.33
N GLY A 171 2.85 -8.78 -17.23
CA GLY A 171 2.78 -10.13 -16.69
C GLY A 171 3.24 -10.23 -15.23
N LEU A 172 2.99 -9.19 -14.42
CA LEU A 172 3.48 -9.17 -13.04
C LEU A 172 2.82 -10.29 -12.21
N PRO A 173 3.59 -10.97 -11.33
CA PRO A 173 3.11 -12.14 -10.60
C PRO A 173 2.02 -11.79 -9.57
N HIS A 174 2.06 -10.58 -9.02
CA HIS A 174 1.05 -10.06 -8.08
C HIS A 174 0.18 -9.01 -8.79
N PRO A 175 -1.16 -9.02 -8.62
CA PRO A 175 -2.02 -7.97 -9.16
C PRO A 175 -1.71 -6.59 -8.56
N LEU A 176 -2.30 -5.54 -9.14
CA LEU A 176 -2.25 -4.21 -8.52
C LEU A 176 -2.70 -4.32 -7.06
N HIS A 177 -1.81 -3.94 -6.14
CA HIS A 177 -2.11 -3.92 -4.72
C HIS A 177 -2.66 -2.53 -4.39
N LEU A 178 -3.93 -2.44 -4.02
CA LEU A 178 -4.65 -1.17 -3.92
C LEU A 178 -5.18 -0.91 -2.51
N HIS A 179 -4.86 0.28 -2.01
CA HIS A 179 -5.51 0.93 -0.88
C HIS A 179 -6.41 2.02 -1.46
N CYS A 180 -7.72 1.87 -1.30
CA CYS A 180 -8.73 2.69 -1.98
C CYS A 180 -8.75 4.13 -1.47
N ASN A 181 -9.41 5.02 -2.22
CA ASN A 181 -9.76 6.35 -1.74
C ASN A 181 -10.74 6.28 -0.54
N ASN A 182 -10.90 7.38 0.18
CA ASN A 182 -11.86 7.53 1.30
C ASN A 182 -11.68 6.54 2.47
N LEU A 183 -10.44 6.11 2.75
CA LEU A 183 -10.16 5.21 3.87
C LEU A 183 -10.76 5.74 5.18
N GLY A 184 -11.47 4.88 5.91
CA GLY A 184 -11.97 5.16 7.26
C GLY A 184 -13.14 6.13 7.35
N LEU A 185 -13.62 6.67 6.22
CA LEU A 185 -14.76 7.58 6.21
C LEU A 185 -16.10 6.82 6.23
N PRO A 186 -17.12 7.31 6.96
CA PRO A 186 -18.49 6.82 6.82
C PRO A 186 -18.95 6.84 5.35
N GLY A 187 -19.63 5.78 4.91
CA GLY A 187 -20.14 5.65 3.54
C GLY A 187 -19.11 5.19 2.49
N ASN A 188 -17.84 5.01 2.85
CA ASN A 188 -16.78 4.69 1.90
C ASN A 188 -16.90 3.32 1.20
N TYR A 189 -17.81 2.44 1.65
CA TYR A 189 -18.11 1.19 0.96
C TYR A 189 -18.56 1.43 -0.49
N GLN A 190 -19.24 2.55 -0.77
CA GLN A 190 -19.69 2.91 -2.11
C GLN A 190 -18.51 3.19 -3.04
N THR A 191 -17.54 4.01 -2.61
CA THR A 191 -16.29 4.27 -3.37
C THR A 191 -15.54 2.97 -3.65
N THR A 192 -15.59 2.04 -2.72
CA THR A 192 -14.91 0.74 -2.84
C THR A 192 -15.62 -0.18 -3.85
N LEU A 193 -16.96 -0.21 -3.86
CA LEU A 193 -17.73 -0.91 -4.90
C LEU A 193 -17.46 -0.32 -6.29
N GLU A 194 -17.41 1.00 -6.41
CA GLU A 194 -17.03 1.66 -7.67
C GLU A 194 -15.59 1.30 -8.09
N THR A 195 -14.67 1.18 -7.12
CA THR A 195 -13.29 0.75 -7.38
C THR A 195 -13.25 -0.69 -7.93
N MET A 196 -14.05 -1.60 -7.38
CA MET A 196 -14.16 -2.98 -7.89
C MET A 196 -14.70 -3.00 -9.32
N LYS A 197 -15.73 -2.18 -9.62
CA LYS A 197 -16.27 -2.04 -10.99
C LYS A 197 -15.22 -1.53 -11.99
N VAL A 198 -14.31 -0.65 -11.55
CA VAL A 198 -13.20 -0.17 -12.39
C VAL A 198 -12.25 -1.30 -12.80
N ALA A 199 -12.01 -2.27 -11.91
CA ALA A 199 -11.20 -3.43 -12.25
C ALA A 199 -11.92 -4.39 -13.21
N GLY A 200 -13.25 -4.50 -13.07
CA GLY A 200 -14.05 -5.45 -13.84
C GLY A 200 -13.54 -6.87 -13.64
N GLN A 201 -13.17 -7.53 -14.73
CA GLN A 201 -12.62 -8.90 -14.73
C GLN A 201 -11.09 -8.96 -14.54
N SER A 202 -10.43 -7.80 -14.41
CA SER A 202 -8.97 -7.74 -14.24
C SER A 202 -8.57 -8.10 -12.81
N ARG A 203 -7.36 -8.66 -12.63
CA ARG A 203 -6.86 -9.00 -11.31
C ARG A 203 -6.58 -7.74 -10.46
N LEU A 204 -7.15 -7.69 -9.26
CA LEU A 204 -6.96 -6.60 -8.30
C LEU A 204 -6.85 -7.18 -6.87
N HIS A 205 -5.94 -6.64 -6.06
CA HIS A 205 -5.85 -6.96 -4.63
C HIS A 205 -6.20 -5.73 -3.79
N LEU A 206 -7.34 -5.77 -3.09
CA LEU A 206 -7.74 -4.74 -2.14
C LEU A 206 -7.20 -5.03 -0.75
N THR A 207 -6.33 -4.16 -0.24
CA THR A 207 -5.75 -4.34 1.10
C THR A 207 -6.63 -3.79 2.20
N HIS A 208 -6.52 -4.40 3.39
CA HIS A 208 -7.12 -3.94 4.65
C HIS A 208 -8.56 -3.42 4.46
N LEU A 209 -9.35 -4.19 3.69
CA LEU A 209 -10.69 -3.85 3.20
C LEU A 209 -11.67 -3.51 4.32
N GLN A 210 -11.40 -3.96 5.55
CA GLN A 210 -12.13 -3.59 6.75
C GLN A 210 -12.29 -2.06 6.88
N PHE A 211 -11.23 -1.27 6.61
CA PHE A 211 -11.29 0.21 6.68
C PHE A 211 -12.03 0.86 5.51
N HIS A 212 -12.49 0.06 4.55
CA HIS A 212 -13.20 0.44 3.34
C HIS A 212 -14.62 -0.15 3.30
N SER A 213 -15.10 -0.66 4.44
CA SER A 213 -16.37 -1.36 4.60
C SER A 213 -17.36 -0.60 5.48
N TYR A 214 -17.31 0.73 5.47
CA TYR A 214 -18.10 1.56 6.37
C TYR A 214 -19.30 2.15 5.66
N GLY A 215 -20.49 1.92 6.23
CA GLY A 215 -21.74 2.60 5.87
C GLY A 215 -22.00 3.83 6.73
N GLY A 216 -23.22 4.36 6.67
CA GLY A 216 -23.58 5.61 7.32
C GLY A 216 -23.08 6.85 6.57
N GLU A 217 -23.42 8.02 7.08
CA GLU A 217 -23.07 9.33 6.48
C GLU A 217 -22.13 10.14 7.40
N SER A 218 -22.02 9.73 8.66
CA SER A 218 -21.21 10.39 9.68
C SER A 218 -20.75 9.39 10.74
N MET A 219 -19.88 9.82 11.64
CA MET A 219 -19.47 8.99 12.78
C MET A 219 -20.62 8.65 13.73
N ARG A 220 -21.72 9.41 13.72
CA ARG A 220 -22.89 9.18 14.59
C ARG A 220 -23.75 8.00 14.16
N ASN A 221 -23.73 7.67 12.87
CA ASN A 221 -24.52 6.59 12.28
C ASN A 221 -23.64 5.57 11.52
N LEU A 222 -22.38 5.43 11.95
CA LEU A 222 -21.44 4.49 11.38
C LEU A 222 -22.00 3.06 11.49
N SER A 223 -21.97 2.32 10.39
CA SER A 223 -22.46 0.94 10.32
C SER A 223 -21.51 0.07 9.51
N SER A 224 -21.57 -1.24 9.74
CA SER A 224 -20.80 -2.21 8.94
C SER A 224 -21.48 -2.49 7.60
N GLN A 225 -20.70 -2.45 6.52
CA GLN A 225 -21.11 -2.86 5.18
C GLN A 225 -20.30 -4.07 4.69
N ALA A 226 -19.77 -4.88 5.62
CA ALA A 226 -18.99 -6.08 5.28
C ALA A 226 -19.79 -7.11 4.45
N ARG A 227 -21.13 -7.14 4.58
CA ARG A 227 -21.98 -8.06 3.80
C ARG A 227 -22.07 -7.67 2.33
N SER A 228 -21.81 -6.40 1.98
CA SER A 228 -21.87 -5.93 0.59
C SER A 228 -20.85 -6.62 -0.33
N TRP A 229 -19.82 -7.25 0.25
CA TRP A 229 -18.80 -8.01 -0.48
C TRP A 229 -19.24 -9.43 -0.87
N GLN A 230 -20.24 -10.02 -0.20
CA GLN A 230 -20.66 -11.40 -0.46
C GLN A 230 -21.32 -11.55 -1.84
N ASN A 231 -21.95 -10.48 -2.34
CA ASN A 231 -22.63 -10.45 -3.63
C ASN A 231 -21.75 -10.02 -4.80
N THR A 232 -20.50 -9.60 -4.54
CA THR A 232 -19.57 -9.20 -5.61
C THR A 232 -18.84 -10.40 -6.23
N SER A 233 -18.78 -11.54 -5.55
CA SER A 233 -18.20 -12.79 -6.05
C SER A 233 -19.16 -13.63 -6.91
N THR A 234 -20.46 -13.32 -6.95
CA THR A 234 -21.46 -14.04 -7.76
C THR A 234 -21.79 -13.38 -9.10
N ASN A 235 -21.28 -12.16 -9.33
CA ASN A 235 -21.48 -11.38 -10.57
C ASN A 235 -20.15 -11.01 -11.27
N MET A 236 -19.02 -11.57 -10.82
CA MET A 236 -17.75 -11.58 -11.56
C MET A 236 -17.56 -12.96 -12.19
#